data_AF-A0A6P0T9C6-F1
#
_entry.id   AF-A0A6P0T9C6-F1
#
_cell.length_a   1.000
_cell.length_b   1.000
_cell.length_c   1.000
_cell.angle_alpha   90.00
_cell.angle_beta   90.00
_cell.angle_gamma   90.00
#
_symmetry.space_group_name_H-M   'P 1'
#
loop_
_entity.id
_entity.type
_entity.pdbx_description
1 polymer ?
#
loop_
_entity_poly.entity_id
_entity_poly.type
_entity_poly.pdbx_seq_one_letter_code
_entity_poly.pdbx_strand_id
1 'polypeptide(L)'
;MKERFFNGLNTLLMLNLFLVLGSFFWFAIALIGRLFDIPLGLDLWYKLWEPLFTPAIGLLMGAAIVAGVSRWVSDRLGWGQD
;
A
#
# COMPACT_ATOMS: atom_id res chain seq x y z
N MET A 1 16.80 6.92 -19.39
CA MET A 1 16.67 5.53 -18.82
C MET A 1 16.15 5.55 -17.39
N LYS A 2 16.79 6.29 -16.47
CA LYS A 2 16.36 6.38 -15.05
C LYS A 2 14.87 6.76 -14.89
N GLU A 3 14.31 7.60 -15.75
CA GLU A 3 12.90 8.01 -15.70
C GLU A 3 11.95 6.82 -15.89
N ARG A 4 12.28 5.86 -16.76
CA ARG A 4 11.47 4.64 -16.96
C ARG A 4 11.46 3.77 -15.71
N PHE A 5 12.57 3.73 -14.96
CA PHE A 5 12.64 3.02 -13.69
C PHE A 5 11.81 3.72 -12.61
N PHE A 6 11.94 5.05 -12.45
CA PHE A 6 11.14 5.81 -11.49
C PHE A 6 9.64 5.76 -11.80
N ASN A 7 9.23 5.85 -13.08
CA ASN A 7 7.83 5.70 -13.47
C ASN A 7 7.32 4.28 -13.20
N GLY A 8 8.12 3.24 -13.50
CA GLY A 8 7.77 1.86 -13.16
C GLY A 8 7.61 1.64 -11.65
N LEU A 9 8.50 2.22 -10.84
CA LEU A 9 8.43 2.17 -9.38
C LEU A 9 7.19 2.90 -8.86
N ASN A 10 6.87 4.09 -9.38
CA ASN A 10 5.68 4.85 -9.00
C ASN A 10 4.39 4.09 -9.35
N THR A 11 4.31 3.51 -10.55
CA THR A 11 3.18 2.64 -10.95
C THR A 11 3.07 1.41 -10.04
N LEU A 12 4.19 0.79 -9.64
CA LEU A 12 4.18 -0.35 -8.72
C LEU A 12 3.69 0.04 -7.32
N LEU A 13 4.15 1.18 -6.76
CA LEU A 13 3.68 1.70 -5.48
C LEU A 13 2.19 2.06 -5.52
N MET A 14 1.73 2.68 -6.60
CA MET A 14 0.32 3.04 -6.79
C MET A 14 -0.56 1.79 -6.95
N LEU A 15 -0.12 0.79 -7.71
CA LEU A 15 -0.79 -0.51 -7.80
C LEU A 15 -0.83 -1.23 -6.45
N ASN A 16 0.25 -1.17 -5.68
CA ASN A 16 0.34 -1.74 -4.33
C ASN A 16 -0.62 -1.04 -3.34
N LEU A 17 -0.78 0.29 -3.45
CA LEU A 17 -1.79 1.04 -2.70
C LEU A 17 -3.21 0.59 -3.07
N PHE A 18 -3.53 0.46 -4.36
CA PHE A 18 -4.82 -0.06 -4.80
C PHE A 18 -5.06 -1.52 -4.41
N LEU A 19 -4.01 -2.35 -4.34
CA LEU A 19 -4.09 -3.73 -3.84
C LEU A 19 -4.44 -3.76 -2.35
N VAL A 20 -3.81 -2.94 -1.51
CA VAL A 20 -4.11 -2.84 -0.07
C VAL A 20 -5.53 -2.28 0.16
N LEU A 21 -5.94 -1.25 -0.59
CA LEU A 21 -7.30 -0.70 -0.49
C LEU A 21 -8.37 -1.70 -1.00
N GLY A 22 -8.13 -2.36 -2.13
CA GLY A 22 -9.01 -3.42 -2.65
C GLY A 22 -9.13 -4.61 -1.71
N SER A 23 -8.03 -4.97 -1.04
CA SER A 23 -8.01 -5.97 0.03
C SER A 23 -8.88 -5.57 1.22
N PHE A 24 -8.87 -4.30 1.64
CA PHE A 24 -9.75 -3.79 2.68
C PHE A 24 -11.24 -3.82 2.27
N PHE A 25 -11.57 -3.50 1.01
CA PHE A 25 -12.95 -3.64 0.51
C PHE A 25 -13.40 -5.11 0.46
N TRP A 26 -12.53 -6.04 0.04
CA TRP A 26 -12.83 -7.48 0.11
C TRP A 26 -13.04 -7.92 1.57
N PHE A 27 -12.19 -7.50 2.51
CA PHE A 27 -12.39 -7.79 3.93
C PHE A 27 -13.76 -7.32 4.45
N ALA A 28 -14.16 -6.08 4.15
CA ALA A 28 -15.44 -5.53 4.55
C ALA A 28 -16.63 -6.33 3.98
N ILE A 29 -16.58 -6.67 2.69
CA ILE A 29 -17.61 -7.50 2.03
C ILE A 29 -17.65 -8.91 2.64
N ALA A 30 -16.49 -9.52 2.89
CA ALA A 30 -16.38 -10.88 3.41
C ALA A 30 -16.80 -10.98 4.89
N LEU A 31 -16.56 -9.93 5.68
CA LEU A 31 -17.03 -9.79 7.06
C LEU A 31 -18.56 -9.71 7.10
N ILE A 32 -19.17 -8.94 6.21
CA ILE A 32 -20.64 -8.88 6.06
C ILE A 32 -21.17 -10.24 5.59
N GLY A 33 -20.54 -10.90 4.61
CA GLY A 33 -20.92 -12.24 4.14
C GLY A 33 -20.94 -13.28 5.26
N ARG A 34 -19.99 -13.22 6.20
CA ARG A 34 -19.94 -14.14 7.35
C ARG A 34 -21.07 -13.93 8.37
N LEU A 35 -21.73 -12.76 8.39
CA LEU A 35 -22.97 -12.55 9.15
C LEU A 35 -24.19 -13.26 8.54
N PHE A 36 -24.11 -13.64 7.26
CA PHE A 36 -25.12 -14.42 6.54
C PHE A 36 -24.70 -15.89 6.32
N ASP A 37 -23.68 -16.36 7.05
CA ASP A 37 -23.05 -17.69 6.89
C ASP A 37 -22.52 -17.99 5.47
N ILE A 38 -22.19 -16.95 4.70
CA ILE A 38 -21.61 -17.09 3.36
C ILE A 38 -20.08 -16.93 3.45
N PRO A 39 -19.28 -17.99 3.19
CA PRO A 39 -17.83 -17.93 3.24
C PRO A 39 -17.25 -17.24 1.99
N LEU A 40 -17.37 -15.92 1.90
CA LEU A 40 -16.85 -15.06 0.82
C LEU A 40 -15.31 -14.91 0.80
N GLY A 41 -14.59 -16.00 1.09
CA GLY A 41 -13.13 -16.04 1.11
C GLY A 41 -12.48 -15.40 2.34
N LEU A 42 -13.19 -15.13 3.43
CA LEU A 42 -12.64 -14.48 4.63
C LEU A 42 -11.43 -15.24 5.22
N ASP A 43 -11.49 -16.58 5.26
CA ASP A 43 -10.38 -17.41 5.76
C ASP A 43 -9.20 -17.49 4.75
N LEU A 44 -9.45 -17.24 3.46
CA LEU A 44 -8.40 -17.05 2.46
C LEU A 44 -7.75 -15.67 2.60
N TRP A 45 -8.54 -14.63 2.87
CA TRP A 45 -8.06 -13.28 3.13
C TRP A 45 -7.11 -13.24 4.33
N TYR A 46 -7.45 -13.90 5.44
CA TYR A 46 -6.53 -14.04 6.58
C TYR A 46 -5.23 -14.77 6.21
N LYS A 47 -5.30 -15.84 5.41
CA LYS A 47 -4.09 -16.55 4.92
C LYS A 47 -3.23 -15.72 3.96
N LEU A 48 -3.81 -14.72 3.29
CA LEU A 48 -3.08 -13.76 2.46
C LEU A 48 -2.55 -12.55 3.27
N TRP A 49 -3.03 -12.35 4.51
CA TRP A 49 -2.66 -11.19 5.31
C TRP A 49 -1.18 -11.17 5.71
N GLU A 50 -0.65 -12.26 6.27
CA GLU A 50 0.76 -12.35 6.63
C GLU A 50 1.72 -12.34 5.42
N PRO A 51 1.56 -13.18 4.37
CA PRO A 51 2.53 -13.27 3.28
C PRO A 51 2.39 -12.20 2.20
N LEU A 52 1.25 -11.50 2.10
CA LEU A 52 0.95 -10.61 0.97
C LEU A 52 0.57 -9.20 1.42
N PHE A 53 -0.44 -9.04 2.28
CA PHE A 53 -0.91 -7.70 2.66
C PHE A 53 0.01 -6.99 3.67
N THR A 54 0.59 -7.72 4.63
CA THR A 54 1.55 -7.18 5.61
C THR A 54 2.82 -6.61 4.94
N PRO A 55 3.54 -7.33 4.05
CA PRO A 55 4.68 -6.74 3.34
C PRO A 55 4.28 -5.65 2.35
N ALA A 56 3.10 -5.74 1.73
CA ALA A 56 2.55 -4.67 0.88
C ALA A 56 2.37 -3.35 1.66
N ILE A 57 1.77 -3.41 2.85
CA ILE A 57 1.63 -2.26 3.77
C ILE A 57 3.00 -1.75 4.24
N GLY A 58 3.92 -2.66 4.58
CA GLY A 58 5.30 -2.30 4.95
C GLY A 58 6.03 -1.51 3.87
N LEU A 59 5.84 -1.87 2.59
CA LEU A 59 6.41 -1.14 1.45
C LEU A 59 5.81 0.27 1.29
N LEU A 60 4.49 0.42 1.48
CA LEU A 60 3.82 1.74 1.46
C LEU A 60 4.31 2.63 2.61
N MET A 61 4.43 2.06 3.81
CA MET A 61 4.92 2.76 4.99
C MET A 61 6.39 3.20 4.81
N GLY A 62 7.25 2.32 4.30
CA GLY A 62 8.64 2.66 3.96
C GLY A 62 8.73 3.78 2.92
N ALA A 63 7.92 3.72 1.87
CA ALA A 63 7.85 4.78 0.86
C ALA A 63 7.37 6.13 1.43
N ALA A 64 6.34 6.11 2.29
CA ALA A 64 5.84 7.29 2.97
C ALA A 64 6.87 7.92 3.93
N ILE A 65 7.62 7.10 4.67
CA ILE A 65 8.72 7.54 5.53
C ILE A 65 9.83 8.19 4.68
N VAL A 66 10.26 7.56 3.58
CA VAL A 66 11.29 8.12 2.69
C VAL A 66 10.83 9.45 2.08
N ALA A 67 9.57 9.56 1.62
CA ALA A 67 9.02 10.79 1.09
C ALA A 67 8.95 11.91 2.16
N GLY A 68 8.48 11.58 3.37
CA GLY A 68 8.38 12.52 4.49
C GLY A 68 9.74 13.02 4.99
N VAL A 69 10.71 12.12 5.13
CA VAL A 69 12.09 12.46 5.52
C VAL A 69 12.78 13.28 4.43
N SER A 70 12.65 12.90 3.16
CA SER A 70 13.21 13.65 2.03
C SER A 70 12.68 15.10 2.00
N ARG A 71 11.37 15.28 2.17
CA ARG A 71 10.75 16.60 2.28
C ARG A 71 11.27 17.37 3.49
N TRP A 72 11.28 16.76 4.69
CA TRP A 72 11.78 17.40 5.90
C TRP A 72 13.25 17.84 5.77
N VAL A 73 14.12 17.05 5.13
CA VAL A 73 15.50 17.43 4.86
C VAL A 73 15.57 18.59 3.86
N SER A 74 14.77 18.57 2.80
CA SER A 74 14.71 19.66 1.81
C SER A 74 14.26 20.98 2.45
N ASP A 75 13.16 20.96 3.19
CA ASP A 75 12.61 22.10 3.93
C ASP A 75 13.62 22.62 4.97
N ARG A 76 14.41 21.74 5.60
CA ARG A 76 15.40 22.08 6.64
C ARG A 76 16.72 22.62 6.09
N LEU A 77 17.11 22.24 4.88
CA LEU A 77 18.32 22.72 4.20
C LEU A 77 18.07 23.97 3.35
N GLY A 78 16.81 24.28 3.02
CA GLY A 78 16.43 25.47 2.26
C GLY A 78 16.71 25.40 0.76
N TRP A 79 16.97 24.20 0.22
CA TRP A 79 17.24 23.96 -1.21
C TRP A 79 15.92 23.68 -1.95
N GLY A 80 14.98 24.63 -1.92
CA GLY A 80 13.64 24.46 -2.48
C GLY A 80 12.68 25.64 -2.26
N GLN A 81 12.94 26.77 -2.91
CA GLN A 81 11.95 27.82 -3.18
C GLN A 81 12.14 28.25 -4.65
N ASP A 82 11.69 27.38 -5.55
CA ASP A 82 12.06 27.30 -6.97
C ASP A 82 10.81 27.06 -7.85
#